data_AF-A0AAW7APB7-F1
#
_entry.id   AF-A0AAW7APB7-F1
#
_cell.length_a   1.000
_cell.length_b   1.000
_cell.length_c   1.000
_cell.angle_alpha   90.00
_cell.angle_beta   90.00
_cell.angle_gamma   90.00
#
_symmetry.space_group_name_H-M   'P 1'
#
loop_
_entity.id
_entity.type
_entity.pdbx_description
1 polymer ?
#
loop_
_entity_poly.entity_id
_entity_poly.type
_entity_poly.pdbx_seq_one_letter_code
_entity_poly.pdbx_strand_id
1 'polypeptide(L)' 'MYTFPKFDDLKTQWGWNIYTLEDMQWYVNMGVIDKEEYALITGEKYPEQPQV' A
#
# COMPACT_ATOMS: atom_id res chain seq x y z
N MET A 1 2.89 -2.74 -21.52
CA MET A 1 1.80 -3.02 -20.57
C MET A 1 2.26 -2.54 -19.21
N TYR A 2 1.67 -1.48 -18.66
CA TYR A 2 1.94 -1.09 -17.28
C TYR A 2 1.10 -2.01 -16.39
N THR A 3 1.69 -3.12 -15.95
CA THR A 3 1.12 -3.94 -14.88
C THR A 3 1.37 -3.19 -13.58
N PHE A 4 0.33 -2.55 -13.05
CA PHE A 4 0.37 -2.10 -11.67
C PHE A 4 0.56 -3.33 -10.76
N PRO A 5 1.43 -3.24 -9.75
CA PRO A 5 1.65 -4.32 -8.81
C PRO A 5 0.31 -4.66 -8.13
N LYS A 6 -0.03 -5.94 -8.03
CA LYS A 6 -1.22 -6.37 -7.30
C LYS A 6 -0.94 -6.43 -5.80
N PHE A 7 -1.97 -6.66 -5.00
CA PHE A 7 -1.87 -6.89 -3.56
C PHE A 7 -0.69 -7.81 -3.16
N ASP A 8 -0.56 -8.96 -3.82
CA ASP A 8 0.49 -9.95 -3.52
C ASP A 8 1.91 -9.42 -3.80
N ASP A 9 2.06 -8.64 -4.88
CA ASP A 9 3.32 -7.97 -5.20
C ASP A 9 3.64 -6.91 -4.13
N LEU A 10 2.69 -6.05 -3.77
CA LEU A 10 2.88 -5.02 -2.74
C LEU A 10 3.20 -5.63 -1.37
N LYS A 11 2.57 -6.76 -1.03
CA LYS A 11 2.87 -7.50 0.20
C LYS A 11 4.30 -8.06 0.22
N THR A 12 4.74 -8.64 -0.88
CA THR A 12 6.11 -9.18 -1.02
C THR A 12 7.12 -8.04 -0.94
N GLN A 13 6.86 -6.94 -1.65
CA GLN A 13 7.72 -5.78 -1.68
C GLN A 13 7.76 -5.06 -0.33
N TRP A 14 6.63 -4.97 0.39
CA TRP A 14 6.58 -4.48 1.77
C TRP A 14 7.48 -5.30 2.69
N GLY A 15 7.44 -6.63 2.56
CA GLY A 15 8.34 -7.54 3.29
C GLY A 15 9.82 -7.35 2.96
N TRP A 16 10.14 -6.84 1.76
CA TRP A 16 11.49 -6.45 1.36
C TRP A 16 11.89 -5.04 1.81
N ASN A 17 11.00 -4.33 2.51
CA ASN A 17 11.21 -2.98 3.03
C ASN A 17 11.55 -1.94 1.93
N ILE A 18 11.07 -2.16 0.70
CA ILE A 18 11.28 -1.24 -0.44
C ILE A 18 10.27 -0.11 -0.51
N TYR A 19 9.18 -0.20 0.26
CA TYR A 19 8.14 0.81 0.31
C TYR A 19 7.93 1.31 1.72
N THR A 20 7.60 2.59 1.83
CA THR A 20 7.21 3.25 3.07
C THR A 20 5.69 3.24 3.24
N LEU A 21 5.20 3.54 4.44
CA LEU A 21 3.77 3.67 4.70
C LEU A 21 3.12 4.70 3.76
N GLU A 22 3.85 5.76 3.40
CA GLU A 22 3.41 6.79 2.46
C GLU A 22 3.26 6.24 1.03
N ASP A 23 4.22 5.42 0.57
CA ASP A 23 4.10 4.73 -0.73
C ASP A 23 2.86 3.82 -0.75
N MET A 24 2.63 3.09 0.33
CA MET A 24 1.43 2.25 0.48
C MET A 24 0.14 3.08 0.44
N GLN A 25 0.14 4.28 1.04
CA GLN A 25 -1.00 5.19 0.94
C GLN A 25 -1.19 5.71 -0.48
N TRP A 26 -0.12 5.93 -1.24
CA TRP A 26 -0.21 6.32 -2.64
C TRP A 26 -0.88 5.24 -3.48
N TYR A 27 -0.56 3.96 -3.26
CA TYR A 27 -1.25 2.84 -3.92
C TYR A 27 -2.74 2.76 -3.56
N VAL A 28 -3.11 3.10 -2.32
CA VAL A 28 -4.53 3.21 -1.94
C VAL A 28 -5.23 4.35 -2.68
N ASN A 29 -4.59 5.52 -2.77
CA ASN A 29 -5.14 6.66 -3.52
C ASN A 29 -5.27 6.40 -5.02
N MET A 30 -4.36 5.60 -5.57
CA MET A 30 -4.40 5.15 -6.97
C MET A 30 -5.45 4.08 -7.24
N GLY A 31 -6.12 3.55 -6.20
CA GLY A 31 -7.08 2.46 -6.31
C GLY A 31 -6.42 1.12 -6.70
N VAL A 32 -5.13 0.96 -6.40
CA VAL A 32 -4.39 -0.30 -6.62
C VAL A 32 -4.70 -1.30 -5.51
N ILE A 33 -4.85 -0.80 -4.28
CA ILE A 33 -5.26 -1.56 -3.10
C ILE A 33 -6.30 -0.76 -2.29
N ASP A 34 -7.13 -1.45 -1.52
CA ASP A 34 -8.06 -0.84 -0.59
C ASP A 34 -7.43 -0.55 0.79
N LYS A 35 -8.12 0.24 1.62
CA LYS A 35 -7.69 0.54 3.01
C LYS A 35 -7.56 -0.72 3.87
N GLU A 36 -8.39 -1.74 3.60
CA GLU A 36 -8.32 -3.03 4.27
C GLU A 36 -7.06 -3.80 3.86
N GLU A 37 -6.74 -3.79 2.56
CA GLU A 37 -5.53 -4.40 2.02
C GLU A 37 -4.26 -3.70 2.50
N TYR A 38 -4.27 -2.37 2.60
CA TYR A 38 -3.20 -1.61 3.23
C TYR A 38 -2.93 -2.11 4.66
N ALA A 39 -3.98 -2.30 5.47
CA ALA A 39 -3.84 -2.78 6.83
C ALA A 39 -3.33 -4.23 6.89
N LEU A 40 -3.71 -5.07 5.92
CA LEU A 40 -3.20 -6.44 5.79
C LEU A 40 -1.73 -6.50 5.38
N ILE A 41 -1.26 -5.57 4.54
CA ILE A 41 0.14 -5.51 4.08
C ILE A 41 1.03 -4.92 5.17
N THR A 42 0.65 -3.75 5.67
CA THR A 42 1.48 -2.94 6.56
C THR A 42 1.37 -3.36 8.02
N GLY A 43 0.25 -3.99 8.41
CA GLY A 43 -0.10 -4.24 9.80
C GLY A 43 -0.59 -2.99 10.54
N GLU A 44 -0.59 -1.83 9.90
CA GLU A 44 -1.00 -0.54 10.45
C GLU A 44 -2.40 -0.15 9.94
N LYS A 45 -3.17 0.56 10.76
CA LYS A 45 -4.44 1.11 10.29
C LYS A 45 -4.16 2.22 9.27
N TYR A 46 -4.88 2.20 8.15
CA TYR A 46 -4.80 3.29 7.19
C TYR A 46 -5.11 4.62 7.88
N PRO A 47 -4.18 5.60 7.89
CA PRO A 47 -4.41 6.85 8.58
C PRO A 47 -5.56 7.60 7.91
N GLU A 48 -6.53 8.02 8.72
CA GLU A 48 -7.74 8.71 8.24
C GLU A 48 -7.46 10.13 7.70
N GLN A 49 -6.24 10.64 7.90
CA GLN A 49 -5.81 11.95 7.44
C GLN A 49 -4.66 11.81 6.44
N PRO A 50 -4.74 12.44 5.25
CA PRO A 50 -3.55 12.68 4.45
C PRO A 50 -2.60 13.54 5.30
N GLN A 51 -1.37 13.08 5.51
CA GLN A 51 -0.35 13.93 6.14
C GLN A 51 -0.13 15.12 5.20
N VAL A 52 -0.50 16.30 5.70
CA VAL A 52 -0.45 17.59 5.01
C VAL A 52 0.96 18.12 4.87
#